data_AF-A0A239K0X6-F1
#
_entry.id   AF-A0A239K0X6-F1
#
_cell.length_a   1.000
_cell.length_b   1.000
_cell.length_c   1.000
_cell.angle_alpha   90.00
_cell.angle_beta   90.00
_cell.angle_gamma   90.00
#
_symmetry.space_group_name_H-M   'P 1'
#
loop_
_entity.id
_entity.type
_entity.pdbx_description
1 polymer ?
#
loop_
_entity_poly.entity_id
_entity_poly.type
_entity_poly.pdbx_seq_one_letter_code
_entity_poly.pdbx_strand_id
1 'polypeptide(L)' 'ITMLNAIRTVAHNRDVRVHLTGVQPYVAQVLTLTGLRELLADDDPGTAG' A
#
# COMPACT_ATOMS: atom_id res chain seq x y z
N ILE A 1 -0.50 -1.74 12.00
CA ILE A 1 -1.62 -1.81 11.04
C ILE A 1 -2.64 -0.71 11.28
N THR A 2 -3.02 -0.43 12.53
CA THR A 2 -3.97 0.65 12.91
C THR A 2 -3.66 2.01 12.26
N MET A 3 -2.41 2.45 12.29
CA MET A 3 -2.00 3.72 11.67
C MET A 3 -2.17 3.73 10.15
N LEU A 4 -1.77 2.66 9.45
CA LEU A 4 -1.93 2.57 7.98
C LEU A 4 -3.41 2.56 7.59
N ASN A 5 -4.26 1.94 8.39
CA ASN A 5 -5.69 1.96 8.18
C ASN A 5 -6.28 3.37 8.38
N ALA A 6 -5.81 4.12 9.38
CA ALA A 6 -6.21 5.51 9.57
C ALA A 6 -5.76 6.41 8.40
N ILE A 7 -4.53 6.23 7.91
CA ILE A 7 -4.02 6.94 6.73
C ILE A 7 -4.86 6.63 5.51
N ARG A 8 -5.19 5.35 5.26
CA ARG A 8 -6.07 4.91 4.17
C ARG A 8 -7.42 5.60 4.25
N THR A 9 -8.07 5.62 5.42
CA THR A 9 -9.37 6.26 5.61
C THR A 9 -9.32 7.76 5.30
N VAL A 10 -8.29 8.46 5.78
CA VAL A 10 -8.13 9.90 5.51
C VAL A 10 -7.86 10.16 4.03
N ALA A 11 -7.05 9.33 3.38
CA ALA A 11 -6.73 9.45 1.96
C ALA A 11 -7.96 9.21 1.08
N HIS A 12 -8.71 8.15 1.37
CA HIS A 12 -9.97 7.84 0.68
C HIS A 12 -10.98 8.98 0.80
N ASN A 13 -11.15 9.55 2.00
CA ASN A 13 -12.06 10.68 2.23
C ASN A 13 -11.65 11.97 1.51
N ARG A 14 -10.41 12.06 1.03
CA ARG A 14 -9.88 13.21 0.29
C ARG A 14 -9.64 12.94 -1.18
N ASP A 15 -10.08 11.78 -1.68
CA ASP A 15 -9.83 11.32 -3.06
C ASP A 15 -8.33 11.26 -3.42
N VAL A 16 -7.47 11.01 -2.41
CA VAL A 16 -6.02 10.90 -2.58
C VAL A 16 -5.63 9.43 -2.69
N ARG A 17 -4.91 9.06 -3.75
CA ARG A 17 -4.32 7.71 -3.88
C ARG A 17 -3.02 7.63 -3.09
N VAL A 18 -2.87 6.56 -2.31
CA VAL A 18 -1.67 6.29 -1.51
C VAL A 18 -1.09 4.95 -1.93
N HIS A 19 0.18 4.97 -2.32
CA HIS A 19 0.97 3.77 -2.57
C HIS A 19 2.17 3.73 -1.63
N LEU A 20 2.42 2.57 -1.05
CA LEU A 20 3.57 2.26 -0.23
C LEU A 20 4.67 1.70 -1.13
N THR A 21 5.85 2.31 -1.07
CA THR A 21 7.05 1.92 -1.82
C THR A 21 8.11 1.39 -0.86
N GLY A 22 9.03 0.53 -1.35
CA GLY A 22 10.12 0.01 -0.52
C GLY A 22 9.65 -0.90 0.62
N VAL A 23 8.49 -1.54 0.45
CA VAL A 23 7.90 -2.43 1.45
C VAL A 23 8.69 -3.74 1.48
N GLN A 24 9.12 -4.15 2.66
CA GLN A 24 9.80 -5.44 2.82
C GLN A 24 8.85 -6.61 2.49
N PRO A 25 9.32 -7.74 1.93
CA PRO A 25 8.48 -8.85 1.51
C PRO A 25 7.55 -9.38 2.61
N TYR A 26 8.05 -9.47 3.84
CA TYR A 26 7.26 -9.88 4.99
C TYR A 26 6.13 -8.89 5.31
N VAL A 27 6.40 -7.59 5.24
CA VAL A 27 5.41 -6.54 5.48
C VAL A 27 4.34 -6.54 4.38
N ALA A 28 4.72 -6.78 3.13
CA ALA A 28 3.78 -6.91 2.02
C ALA A 28 2.78 -8.08 2.22
N GLN A 29 3.27 -9.22 2.74
CA GLN A 29 2.40 -10.34 3.11
C GLN A 29 1.43 -9.94 4.23
N VAL A 30 1.91 -9.28 5.28
CA VAL A 30 1.06 -8.81 6.39
C VAL A 30 -0.01 -7.82 5.90
N LEU A 31 0.34 -6.89 5.00
CA LEU A 31 -0.62 -5.94 4.41
C LEU A 31 -1.67 -6.65 3.57
N THR A 32 -1.28 -7.68 2.82
CA THR A 32 -2.21 -8.51 2.04
C THR A 32 -3.19 -9.25 2.95
N LEU A 33 -2.70 -9.91 3.99
CA LEU A 33 -3.53 -10.65 4.96
C LEU A 33 -4.50 -9.75 5.72
N THR A 34 -4.19 -8.47 5.86
CA THR A 34 -5.02 -7.49 6.57
C THR A 34 -5.90 -6.64 5.68
N GLY A 35 -6.03 -6.99 4.39
CA GLY A 35 -6.91 -6.30 3.45
C GLY A 35 -6.41 -4.91 3.03
N LEU A 36 -5.12 -4.64 3.23
CA LEU A 36 -4.44 -3.40 2.84
C LEU A 36 -3.60 -3.57 1.56
N ARG A 37 -3.89 -4.61 0.77
CA ARG A 37 -3.17 -4.89 -0.49
C ARG A 37 -3.23 -3.71 -1.46
N GLU A 38 -4.32 -2.95 -1.48
CA GLU A 38 -4.48 -1.77 -2.34
C GLU A 38 -3.45 -0.66 -2.07
N LEU A 39 -2.81 -0.68 -0.91
CA LEU A 39 -1.75 0.26 -0.56
C LEU A 39 -0.40 -0.17 -1.12
N LEU A 40 -0.23 -1.43 -1.55
CA LEU A 40 1.00 -1.86 -2.21
C LEU A 40 0.99 -1.27 -3.62
N ALA A 41 2.10 -0.66 -4.03
CA ALA A 41 2.28 -0.35 -5.43
C ALA A 41 2.18 -1.66 -6.25
N ASP A 42 1.49 -1.62 -7.39
CA ASP A 42 1.67 -2.65 -8.40
C ASP A 42 3.14 -2.57 -8.79
N ASP A 43 3.92 -3.56 -8.35
CA ASP A 43 5.31 -3.72 -8.77
C ASP A 43 5.22 -4.05 -10.27
N ASP A 44 5.29 -3.03 -11.11
CA ASP A 44 5.65 -3.17 -12.52
C ASP A 44 7.19 -3.20 -12.57
N PRO A 45 7.82 -4.38 -12.65
CA PRO A 45 9.26 -4.50 -12.86
C PRO A 45 9.69 -4.09 -14.29
N GLY A 46 8.90 -3.27 -15.00
CA GLY A 46 8.94 -3.13 -16.46
C GLY A 46 9.07 -1.70 -16.98
N THR A 47 9.86 -0.81 -16.36
CA THR A 47 10.37 0.37 -17.09
C THR A 47 11.67 0.95 -16.51
N ALA A 48 12.78 0.26 -16.77
CA ALA A 48 14.11 0.87 -16.86
C ALA A 48 14.89 0.14 -17.96
N GLY A 49 14.54 0.45 -19.20
CA GLY A 49 15.22 0.04 -20.42
C GLY A 49 15.34 1.23 -21.36
#